data_AF-A0A894TKZ2-F1
#
_entry.id   AF-A0A894TKZ2-F1
#
_cell.length_a   1.000
_cell.length_b   1.000
_cell.length_c   1.000
_cell.angle_alpha   90.00
_cell.angle_beta   90.00
_cell.angle_gamma   90.00
#
_symmetry.space_group_name_H-M   'P 1'
#
loop_
_entity.id
_entity.type
_entity.pdbx_description
1 polymer ?
#
loop_
_entity_poly.entity_id
_entity_poly.type
_entity_poly.pdbx_seq_one_letter_code
_entity_poly.pdbx_strand_id
1 'polypeptide(L)'
;MLTQSVFSGRKIEKLLNDSIRMMWLSQNQKPSYKTINRFRVNPKVDALLESLFIQFHSQCLNQNLINDKAIFIDGTRVEANANRYTFVWKKEYSQS
;
A
#
# COMPACT_ATOMS: atom_id res chain seq x y z
N MET A 1 19.98 3.74 -0.94
CA MET A 1 19.93 2.93 0.30
C MET A 1 18.86 1.87 0.06
N LEU A 2 19.26 0.63 -0.24
CA LEU A 2 18.35 -0.45 -0.66
C LEU A 2 17.20 -0.58 0.34
N THR A 3 15.97 -0.36 -0.12
CA THR A 3 14.77 -0.71 0.62
C THR A 3 14.78 -2.23 0.76
N GLN A 4 15.38 -2.76 1.84
CA GLN A 4 15.26 -4.17 2.17
C GLN A 4 13.78 -4.43 2.46
N SER A 5 13.04 -4.83 1.42
CA SER A 5 11.61 -5.01 1.54
C SER A 5 11.34 -6.25 2.37
N VAL A 6 10.86 -6.04 3.60
CA VAL A 6 10.64 -7.12 4.56
C VAL A 6 9.20 -7.58 4.49
N PHE A 7 8.96 -8.62 3.70
CA PHE A 7 7.63 -9.21 3.53
C PHE A 7 7.36 -10.44 4.40
N SER A 8 8.39 -11.02 5.01
CA SER A 8 8.22 -12.22 5.84
C SER A 8 7.73 -11.86 7.24
N GLY A 9 6.62 -12.46 7.68
CA GLY A 9 6.07 -12.22 9.02
C GLY A 9 7.08 -12.47 10.14
N ARG A 10 7.95 -13.49 10.01
CA ARG A 10 9.03 -13.76 10.99
C ARG A 10 10.11 -12.68 11.00
N LYS A 11 10.43 -12.13 9.83
CA LYS A 11 11.37 -11.00 9.76
C LYS A 11 10.76 -9.74 10.37
N ILE A 12 9.46 -9.49 10.15
CA ILE A 12 8.73 -8.38 10.79
C ILE A 12 8.73 -8.55 12.32
N GLU A 13 8.39 -9.74 12.83
CA GLU A 13 8.44 -10.06 14.26
C GLU A 13 9.83 -9.82 14.86
N LYS A 14 10.91 -10.20 14.15
CA LYS A 14 12.28 -9.90 14.58
C LYS A 14 12.55 -8.39 14.63
N LEU A 15 12.16 -7.65 13.59
CA LEU A 15 12.34 -6.20 13.55
C LEU A 15 11.56 -5.47 14.67
N LEU A 16 10.41 -5.98 15.09
CA LEU A 16 9.66 -5.43 16.22
C LEU A 16 10.41 -5.53 17.56
N ASN A 17 11.47 -6.35 17.63
CA ASN A 17 12.35 -6.45 18.80
C ASN A 17 13.69 -5.74 18.62
N ASP A 18 14.24 -5.77 17.40
CA ASP A 18 15.62 -5.34 17.15
C ASP A 18 15.71 -3.92 16.55
N SER A 19 14.62 -3.38 16.01
CA SER A 19 14.61 -2.08 15.32
C SER A 19 13.78 -1.04 16.07
N ILE A 20 14.44 -0.01 16.59
CA ILE A 20 13.80 1.16 17.22
C ILE A 20 12.75 1.77 16.29
N ARG A 21 13.01 1.79 14.98
CA ARG A 21 12.08 2.36 13.99
C ARG A 21 10.79 1.54 13.88
N MET A 22 10.89 0.21 13.91
CA MET A 22 9.70 -0.64 13.91
C MET A 22 8.99 -0.67 15.26
N MET A 23 9.73 -0.59 16.37
CA MET A 23 9.13 -0.41 17.69
C MET A 23 8.33 0.89 17.78
N TRP A 24 8.86 2.00 17.24
CA TRP A 24 8.13 3.27 17.20
C TRP A 24 6.87 3.18 16.32
N LEU A 25 7.00 2.60 15.12
CA LEU A 25 5.87 2.42 14.19
C LEU A 25 4.76 1.55 14.79
N SER A 26 5.12 0.49 15.52
CA SER A 26 4.15 -0.40 16.16
C SER A 26 3.68 0.10 17.52
N GLN A 27 4.09 1.28 17.97
CA GLN A 27 3.83 1.78 19.33
C GLN A 27 4.25 0.76 20.40
N ASN A 28 5.41 0.16 20.19
CA ASN A 28 6.03 -0.89 21.01
C ASN A 28 5.20 -2.18 21.13
N GLN A 29 4.15 -2.34 20.32
CA GLN A 29 3.44 -3.61 20.19
C GLN A 29 4.33 -4.62 19.47
N LYS A 30 4.34 -5.86 19.96
CA LYS A 30 5.18 -6.95 19.44
C LYS A 30 4.33 -8.16 19.04
N PRO A 31 3.42 -8.01 18.06
CA PRO A 31 2.60 -9.13 17.60
C PRO A 31 3.48 -10.25 17.03
N SER A 32 3.11 -11.49 17.32
CA SER A 32 3.83 -12.64 16.79
C SER A 32 3.70 -12.75 15.27
N TYR A 33 4.61 -13.48 14.61
CA TYR A 33 4.53 -13.72 13.17
C TYR A 33 3.21 -14.40 12.77
N LYS A 34 2.63 -15.22 13.66
CA LYS A 34 1.33 -15.87 13.44
C LYS A 34 0.20 -14.84 13.43
N THR A 35 0.24 -13.86 14.33
CA THR A 35 -0.73 -12.76 14.40
C THR A 35 -0.64 -11.89 13.14
N ILE A 36 0.58 -11.50 12.75
CA ILE A 36 0.84 -10.71 11.54
C ILE A 36 0.31 -11.44 10.29
N ASN A 37 0.63 -12.73 10.15
CA ASN A 37 0.19 -13.49 8.98
C ASN A 37 -1.33 -13.68 8.97
N ARG A 38 -1.95 -13.96 10.12
CA ARG A 38 -3.43 -14.10 10.22
C ARG A 38 -4.15 -12.81 9.85
N PHE A 39 -3.61 -11.66 10.24
CA PHE A 39 -4.14 -10.36 9.84
C PHE A 39 -4.08 -10.19 8.31
N ARG A 40 -2.94 -10.50 7.71
CA ARG A 40 -2.70 -10.33 6.26
C ARG A 40 -3.55 -11.23 5.37
N VAL A 41 -3.83 -12.47 5.79
CA VAL A 41 -4.61 -13.43 4.99
C VAL A 41 -6.11 -13.33 5.24
N ASN A 42 -6.56 -12.45 6.14
CA ASN A 42 -7.97 -12.30 6.45
C ASN A 42 -8.68 -11.57 5.30
N PRO A 43 -9.67 -12.18 4.63
CA PRO A 43 -10.36 -11.56 3.49
C PRO A 43 -11.05 -10.23 3.84
N LYS A 44 -11.50 -10.07 5.09
CA LYS A 44 -12.10 -8.80 5.56
C LYS A 44 -11.08 -7.67 5.63
N VAL A 45 -9.83 -8.00 5.95
CA VAL A 45 -8.73 -7.03 6.03
C VAL A 45 -8.27 -6.65 4.64
N ASP A 46 -8.30 -7.56 3.67
CA ASP A 46 -7.89 -7.29 2.29
C ASP A 46 -8.76 -6.20 1.64
N ALA A 47 -10.08 -6.36 1.69
CA ALA A 47 -11.03 -5.34 1.21
C ALA A 47 -10.91 -4.01 2.00
N LEU A 48 -10.63 -4.09 3.30
CA LEU A 48 -10.38 -2.90 4.12
C LEU A 48 -9.10 -2.18 3.67
N LEU A 49 -8.02 -2.90 3.40
CA LEU A 49 -6.74 -2.33 2.96
C LEU A 49 -6.88 -1.63 1.61
N GLU A 50 -7.62 -2.22 0.66
CA GLU A 50 -7.89 -1.60 -0.64
C GLU A 50 -8.63 -0.27 -0.47
N SER A 51 -9.75 -0.28 0.27
CA SER A 51 -10.54 0.94 0.51
C SER A 51 -9.77 1.99 1.31
N LEU A 52 -8.95 1.58 2.29
CA LEU A 52 -8.10 2.47 3.07
C LEU A 52 -7.01 3.10 2.21
N PHE A 53 -6.39 2.33 1.32
CA PHE A 53 -5.37 2.84 0.40
C PHE A 53 -5.94 3.92 -0.52
N ILE A 54 -7.12 3.68 -1.10
CA ILE A 54 -7.82 4.64 -1.97
C ILE A 54 -8.12 5.94 -1.20
N GLN A 55 -8.62 5.82 0.03
CA GLN A 55 -8.93 6.97 0.88
C GLN A 55 -7.67 7.75 1.26
N PHE A 56 -6.62 7.05 1.70
CA PHE A 56 -5.34 7.64 2.05
C PHE A 56 -4.73 8.39 0.86
N HIS A 57 -4.69 7.76 -0.31
CA HIS A 57 -4.21 8.40 -1.54
C HIS A 57 -5.02 9.64 -1.91
N SER A 58 -6.36 9.53 -1.89
CA SER A 58 -7.26 10.65 -2.16
C SER A 58 -7.05 11.81 -1.18
N GLN A 59 -6.83 11.52 0.10
CA GLN A 59 -6.52 12.54 1.10
C GLN A 59 -5.18 13.22 0.84
N CYS A 60 -4.14 12.46 0.48
CA CYS A 60 -2.84 13.03 0.16
C CYS A 60 -2.89 13.91 -1.10
N LEU A 61 -3.69 13.55 -2.12
CA LEU A 61 -3.96 14.41 -3.28
C LEU A 61 -4.68 15.70 -2.88
N ASN A 62 -5.75 15.58 -2.08
CA ASN A 62 -6.53 16.75 -1.62
C ASN A 62 -5.69 17.72 -0.79
N GLN A 63 -4.73 17.21 -0.02
CA GLN A 63 -3.81 18.02 0.78
C GLN A 63 -2.59 18.51 0.00
N ASN A 64 -2.52 18.26 -1.31
CA ASN A 64 -1.37 18.57 -2.18
C ASN A 64 -0.03 17.99 -1.67
N LEU A 65 -0.08 16.89 -0.91
CA LEU A 65 1.11 16.19 -0.40
C LEU A 65 1.78 15.33 -1.48
N ILE A 66 1.01 14.96 -2.51
CA ILE A 66 1.44 14.21 -3.69
C ILE A 66 0.89 14.92 -4.93
N ASN A 67 1.70 14.96 -5.98
CA ASN A 67 1.31 15.53 -7.27
C ASN A 67 0.99 14.38 -8.22
N ASP A 68 -0.25 14.34 -8.72
CA ASP A 68 -0.75 13.31 -9.66
C ASP A 68 0.05 13.27 -10.99
N LYS A 69 0.85 14.31 -11.27
CA LYS A 69 1.62 14.43 -12.51
C LYS A 69 3.00 13.79 -12.48
N ALA A 70 3.53 13.39 -11.32
CA ALA A 70 4.91 12.92 -11.20
C ALA A 70 5.02 11.63 -10.40
N ILE A 71 5.21 10.50 -11.11
CA ILE A 71 5.59 9.23 -10.50
C ILE A 71 7.12 9.22 -10.43
N PHE A 72 7.67 9.39 -9.23
CA PHE A 72 9.11 9.29 -9.00
C PHE A 72 9.51 7.82 -8.83
N ILE A 73 9.90 7.18 -9.93
CA ILE A 73 10.58 5.89 -9.93
C ILE A 73 12.08 6.22 -9.91
N ASP A 74 12.68 6.12 -8.72
CA ASP A 74 14.12 6.15 -8.43
C ASP A 74 15.01 6.77 -9.53
N GLY A 75 15.32 8.07 -9.40
CA GLY A 75 16.26 8.81 -10.26
C GLY A 75 15.78 9.13 -11.68
N THR A 76 14.65 8.58 -12.15
CA THR A 76 14.15 8.82 -13.51
C THR A 76 12.77 9.46 -13.47
N ARG A 77 12.67 10.71 -13.94
CA ARG A 77 11.38 11.40 -14.08
C ARG A 77 10.61 10.77 -15.25
N VAL A 78 9.62 9.95 -14.94
CA VAL A 78 8.63 9.49 -15.93
C VAL A 78 7.37 10.29 -15.74
N GLU A 79 7.05 11.15 -16.70
CA GLU A 79 5.78 11.88 -16.70
C GLU A 79 4.65 10.87 -16.96
N ALA A 80 3.67 10.85 -16.07
CA ALA A 80 2.54 9.94 -16.19
C ALA A 80 1.61 10.42 -17.31
N ASN A 81 1.78 9.86 -18.52
CA ASN A 81 0.67 9.80 -19.47
C ASN A 81 -0.35 8.81 -18.89
N ALA A 82 -1.38 9.34 -18.21
CA ALA A 82 -2.45 8.62 -17.52
C ALA A 82 -3.42 7.92 -18.48
N ASN A 83 -2.90 7.13 -19.41
CA ASN A 83 -3.67 6.37 -20.39
C ASN A 83 -3.20 4.90 -20.48
N ARG A 84 -2.76 4.31 -19.35
CA ARG A 84 -2.29 2.92 -19.31
C ARG A 84 -3.10 1.93 -18.48
N TYR A 85 -4.23 2.35 -17.89
CA TYR A 85 -5.24 1.41 -17.39
C TYR A 85 -6.66 2.00 -17.55
N THR A 86 -7.08 2.18 -18.81
CA THR A 86 -8.50 2.30 -19.14
C THR A 86 -9.16 0.94 -18.94
N PHE A 87 -9.61 0.64 -17.73
CA PHE A 87 -10.60 -0.42 -17.52
C PHE A 87 -11.93 0.06 -18.08
N VAL A 88 -12.15 -0.22 -19.36
CA VAL A 88 -13.42 0.00 -20.04
C VAL A 88 -14.41 -1.07 -19.54
N TRP A 89 -15.37 -0.68 -18.71
CA TRP A 89 -16.58 -1.47 -18.52
C TRP A 89 -17.39 -1.42 -19.82
N LYS A 90 -17.37 -2.49 -20.61
CA LYS A 90 -18.38 -2.71 -21.65
C LYS A 90 -19.71 -2.94 -20.95
N LYS A 91 -20.62 -1.96 -21.04
CA LYS A 91 -22.05 -2.18 -20.82
C LYS A 91 -22.67 -2.45 -22.19
N GLU A 92 -22.94 -3.71 -22.50
CA GLU A 92 -23.82 -4.05 -23.62
C GLU A 92 -25.22 -3.57 -23.27
N TYR A 93 -25.71 -2.57 -23.98
CA TYR A 93 -27.15 -2.36 -24.14
C TYR A 93 -27.48 -2.81 -25.55
N SER A 94 -28.02 -4.02 -25.68
CA SER A 94 -28.71 -4.45 -26.88
C SER A 94 -29.96 -3.57 -27.00
N GLN A 95 -29.98 -2.71 -28.03
CA GLN A 95 -31.17 -2.01 -28.50
C GLN A 95 -32.20 -3.03 -28.99
N SER A 96 -33.47 -2.85 -28.57
CA SER A 96 -34.67 -2.77 -29.42
C SER A 96 -35.88 -2.53 -28.52
#